data_AF-A0AA42QAR9-F1
#
_entry.id   AF-A0AA42QAR9-F1
#
_cell.length_a   1.000
_cell.length_b   1.000
_cell.length_c   1.000
_cell.angle_alpha   90.00
_cell.angle_beta   90.00
_cell.angle_gamma   90.00
#
_symmetry.space_group_name_H-M   'P 1'
#
loop_
_entity.id
_entity.type
_entity.pdbx_description
1 polymer ?
#
loop_
_entity_poly.entity_id
_entity_poly.type
_entity_poly.pdbx_seq_one_letter_code
_entity_poly.pdbx_strand_id
1 'polypeptide(L)' 'MSSEPDEAPLASPCRRQCCLDEHEQCLGCGRTLQEILDWGAADNARRRRICQDAEQRLRERRQDH' A
#
# COMPACT_ATOMS: atom_id res chain seq x y z
N MET A 1 -29.52 -3.10 -16.01
CA MET A 1 -28.38 -2.27 -16.43
C MET A 1 -27.19 -2.74 -15.61
N SER A 2 -26.41 -3.65 -16.20
CA SER A 2 -25.19 -4.19 -15.60
C SER A 2 -24.03 -3.35 -16.12
N SER A 3 -23.35 -2.63 -15.23
CA SER A 3 -22.16 -1.84 -15.54
C SER A 3 -21.16 -2.03 -14.41
N GLU A 4 -20.28 -3.01 -14.63
CA GLU A 4 -18.92 -3.21 -14.11
C GLU A 4 -18.53 -2.67 -12.72
N PRO A 5 -18.32 -3.56 -11.72
CA PRO A 5 -17.71 -3.18 -10.45
C PRO A 5 -16.16 -3.32 -10.46
N ASP A 6 -15.46 -3.07 -11.57
CA ASP A 6 -14.00 -3.33 -11.68
C ASP A 6 -13.11 -2.09 -11.73
N GLU A 7 -13.63 -0.89 -11.43
CA GLU A 7 -12.80 0.31 -11.26
C GLU A 7 -13.03 0.99 -9.91
N ALA A 8 -13.27 0.19 -8.87
CA ALA A 8 -13.21 0.71 -7.51
C ALA A 8 -11.80 1.25 -7.27
N PRO A 9 -11.62 2.56 -7.00
CA PRO A 9 -10.32 3.11 -6.68
C PRO A 9 -9.80 2.32 -5.50
N LEU A 10 -8.63 1.69 -5.66
CA LEU A 10 -8.00 0.95 -4.58
C LEU A 10 -7.93 1.87 -3.37
N ALA A 11 -8.72 1.54 -2.35
CA ALA A 11 -8.74 2.32 -1.14
C ALA A 11 -7.32 2.29 -0.58
N SER A 12 -6.79 3.47 -0.22
CA SER A 12 -5.48 3.52 0.40
C SER A 12 -5.50 2.61 1.63
N PRO A 13 -4.63 1.60 1.73
CA PRO A 13 -4.54 0.73 2.90
C PRO A 13 -4.04 1.47 4.16
N CYS A 14 -3.92 2.81 4.08
CA CYS A 14 -3.58 3.68 5.19
C CYS A 14 -4.68 3.67 6.27
N ARG A 15 -4.42 2.94 7.35
CA ARG A 15 -5.25 2.93 8.58
C ARG A 15 -5.15 4.23 9.40
N ARG A 16 -4.63 5.33 8.82
CA ARG A 16 -4.29 6.59 9.51
C ARG A 16 -3.39 6.42 10.74
N GLN A 17 -2.65 5.32 10.77
CA GLN A 17 -1.71 4.95 11.82
C GLN A 17 -0.36 4.71 11.15
N CYS A 18 0.13 5.74 10.46
CA CYS A 18 1.41 5.68 9.76
C CYS A 18 2.55 5.90 10.77
N CYS A 19 3.20 4.81 11.16
CA CYS A 19 4.51 4.85 11.83
C CYS A 19 5.55 4.42 10.82
N LEU A 20 6.32 5.38 10.29
CA LEU A 20 7.46 5.10 9.43
C LEU A 20 8.64 4.67 10.30
N ASP A 21 9.38 3.65 9.87
CA ASP A 21 10.66 3.28 10.48
C ASP A 21 11.83 4.06 9.86
N GLU A 22 13.05 3.66 10.23
CA GLU A 22 14.32 4.23 9.74
C GLU A 22 14.53 4.05 8.23
N HIS A 23 13.87 3.07 7.62
CA HIS A 23 13.87 2.79 6.19
C HIS A 23 12.64 3.41 5.49
N GLU A 24 12.00 4.38 6.14
CA GLU A 24 10.83 5.07 5.63
C GLU A 24 9.68 4.10 5.31
N GLN A 25 9.58 2.99 6.03
CA GLN A 25 8.56 1.98 5.81
C GLN A 25 7.49 2.05 6.89
N CYS A 26 6.24 2.14 6.45
CA CYS A 26 5.05 2.17 7.30
C CYS A 26 4.90 0.82 8.01
N LEU A 27 5.13 0.79 9.31
CA LEU A 27 4.97 -0.41 10.14
C LEU A 27 3.51 -0.89 10.20
N GLY A 28 2.54 0.02 10.06
CA GLY A 28 1.12 -0.32 10.11
C GLY A 28 0.57 -0.86 8.78
N CYS A 29 1.10 -0.38 7.65
CA CYS A 29 0.53 -0.61 6.32
C CYS A 29 1.49 -1.28 5.33
N GLY A 30 2.76 -1.47 5.69
CA GLY A 30 3.78 -2.14 4.90
C GLY A 30 4.35 -1.33 3.74
N ARG A 31 3.83 -0.13 3.49
CA ARG A 31 4.23 0.74 2.36
C ARG A 31 5.40 1.63 2.71
N THR A 32 6.29 1.89 1.75
CA THR A 32 7.37 2.88 1.93
C THR A 32 6.88 4.30 1.67
N LEU A 33 7.62 5.30 2.18
CA LEU A 33 7.35 6.71 1.94
C LEU A 33 7.37 7.02 0.45
N GLN A 34 8.30 6.45 -0.31
CA GLN A 34 8.34 6.54 -1.77
C GLN A 34 7.02 6.08 -2.39
N GLU A 35 6.48 4.92 -1.98
CA GLU A 35 5.20 4.41 -2.49
C GLU A 35 4.00 5.26 -2.05
N ILE A 36 4.08 5.92 -0.89
CA ILE A 36 3.06 6.85 -0.41
C ILE A 36 3.07 8.13 -1.26
N LEU A 37 4.26 8.65 -1.58
CA LEU A 37 4.45 9.80 -2.48
C LEU A 37 3.99 9.45 -3.90
N ASP A 38 4.41 8.29 -4.42
CA ASP A 38 3.99 7.79 -5.73
C ASP A 38 2.48 7.59 -5.80
N TRP A 39 1.79 7.22 -4.71
CA TRP A 39 0.36 6.92 -4.71
C TRP A 39 -0.52 8.03 -5.30
N GLY A 40 -0.16 9.29 -5.03
CA GLY A 40 -0.88 10.45 -5.52
C GLY A 40 -0.81 10.57 -7.05
N ALA A 41 0.31 10.14 -7.65
CA ALA A 41 0.55 10.14 -9.09
C ALA A 41 0.38 8.75 -9.75
N ALA A 42 0.16 7.70 -8.96
CA ALA A 42 0.12 6.32 -9.41
C ALA A 42 -1.24 5.92 -9.99
N ASP A 43 -1.20 5.27 -11.16
CA ASP A 43 -2.36 4.62 -11.78
C ASP A 43 -2.82 3.38 -11.02
N ASN A 44 -4.06 2.93 -11.27
CA ASN A 44 -4.64 1.74 -10.64
C ASN A 44 -3.74 0.50 -10.72
N ALA A 45 -3.04 0.27 -11.83
CA ALA A 45 -2.09 -0.83 -11.96
C ALA A 45 -0.90 -0.73 -10.99
N ARG A 46 -0.34 0.48 -10.83
CA ARG A 46 0.76 0.73 -9.88
C ARG A 46 0.27 0.67 -8.44
N ARG A 47 -0.94 1.17 -8.17
CA ARG A 47 -1.60 1.02 -6.87
C ARG A 47 -1.77 -0.45 -6.47
N ARG A 48 -2.16 -1.33 -7.41
CA ARG A 48 -2.25 -2.79 -7.15
C ARG A 48 -0.90 -3.36 -6.75
N ARG A 49 0.17 -3.05 -7.49
CA ARG A 49 1.52 -3.51 -7.18
C ARG A 49 1.97 -3.03 -5.80
N ILE A 50 1.80 -1.76 -5.49
CA ILE A 50 2.15 -1.21 -4.19
C ILE A 50 1.39 -1.93 -3.06
N CYS A 51 0.10 -2.24 -3.24
CA CYS A 51 -0.65 -3.00 -2.25
C CYS A 51 -0.11 -4.44 -2.09
N GLN A 52 0.24 -5.12 -3.18
CA GLN A 52 0.83 -6.47 -3.13
C GLN A 52 2.19 -6.45 -2.44
N ASP A 53 3.08 -5.53 -2.83
CA ASP A 53 4.41 -5.37 -2.26
C ASP A 53 4.32 -5.02 -0.77
N ALA A 54 3.43 -4.11 -0.39
CA ALA A 54 3.23 -3.74 1.00
C ALA A 54 2.75 -4.91 1.85
N GLU A 55 1.82 -5.72 1.34
CA GLU A 55 1.33 -6.90 2.04
C GLU A 55 2.41 -7.99 2.18
N GLN A 56 3.26 -8.14 1.15
CA GLN A 56 4.43 -9.01 1.18
C GLN A 56 5.44 -8.54 2.22
N ARG A 57 5.83 -7.26 2.20
CA ARG A 57 6.76 -6.66 3.19
C ARG A 57 6.23 -6.80 4.61
N LEU A 58 4.93 -6.59 4.82
CA LEU A 58 4.30 -6.72 6.13
C LEU A 58 4.36 -8.17 6.63
N ARG A 59 4.18 -9.15 5.73
CA ARG A 59 4.35 -10.58 6.05
C ARG A 59 5.79 -10.90 6.41
N GLU A 60 6.76 -10.44 5.62
CA GLU A 60 8.19 -10.67 5.87
C GLU A 60 8.64 -10.05 7.19
N ARG A 61 8.30 -8.79 7.47
CA ARG A 61 8.59 -8.15 8.76
C ARG A 61 7.94 -8.84 9.94
N ARG A 62 6.74 -9.38 9.76
CA ARG A 62 6.05 -10.14 10.82
C ARG A 62 6.72 -11.50 11.09
N GLN A 63 7.49 -12.02 10.13
CA GLN A 63 8.30 -13.22 10.31
C GLN A 63 9.69 -12.92 10.89
N ASP A 64 10.17 -11.67 10.76
CA ASP A 64 11.44 -11.20 11.31
C ASP A 64 11.38 -10.85 12.82
N HIS A 65 10.25 -11.12 13.49
CA HIS A 65 10.04 -10.93 14.93
C HIS A 65 9.63 -12.24 15.60
#